data_AF-A0A960YZX3-F1
#
_entry.id   AF-A0A960YZX3-F1
#
_cell.length_a   1.000
_cell.length_b   1.000
_cell.length_c   1.000
_cell.angle_alpha   90.00
_cell.angle_beta   90.00
_cell.angle_gamma   90.00
#
_symmetry.space_group_name_H-M   'P 1'
#
loop_
_entity.id
_entity.type
_entity.pdbx_description
1 polymer ?
#
loop_
_entity_poly.entity_id
_entity_poly.type
_entity_poly.pdbx_seq_one_letter_code
_entity_poly.pdbx_strand_id
1 'polypeptide(L)'
;MSRGPTLADLVAALDAGRIVPLADEDWRDLRASFTLVDDIDTGLGGRILLVRRPLPQGRRKGWALVEEPRPGEKVIRPLADEAGARALIADRLAAYERMWDG
;
A
#
# COMPACT_ATOMS: atom_id res chain seq x y z
N MET A 1 8.69 20.07 14.66
CA MET A 1 8.34 18.68 14.31
C MET A 1 7.05 18.73 13.52
N SER A 2 7.07 18.44 12.21
CA SER A 2 5.80 18.28 11.48
C SER A 2 5.09 17.06 12.02
N ARG A 3 3.83 17.21 12.42
CA ARG A 3 2.95 16.05 12.63
C ARG A 3 2.79 15.35 11.28
N GLY A 4 3.04 14.03 11.25
CA GLY A 4 2.69 13.18 10.12
C GLY A 4 1.19 13.26 9.79
N PRO A 5 0.76 12.74 8.62
CA PRO A 5 -0.64 12.80 8.21
C PRO A 5 -1.52 12.03 9.19
N THR A 6 -2.71 12.56 9.49
CA THR A 6 -3.68 11.82 10.29
C THR A 6 -4.29 10.68 9.47
N LEU A 7 -4.92 9.71 10.15
CA LEU A 7 -5.70 8.67 9.47
C LEU A 7 -6.77 9.27 8.56
N ALA A 8 -7.42 10.36 8.98
CA ALA A 8 -8.46 11.02 8.20
C ALA A 8 -7.89 11.62 6.90
N ASP A 9 -6.73 12.29 6.98
CA ASP A 9 -6.05 12.86 5.81
C ASP A 9 -5.64 11.78 4.81
N LEU A 10 -5.07 10.68 5.33
CA LEU A 10 -4.68 9.53 4.52
C LEU A 10 -5.89 8.90 3.83
N VAL A 11 -6.97 8.64 4.57
CA VAL A 11 -8.19 8.03 4.03
C VAL A 11 -8.81 8.92 2.96
N ALA A 12 -8.90 10.23 3.19
CA ALA A 12 -9.41 11.18 2.20
C ALA A 12 -8.53 11.22 0.94
N ALA A 13 -7.22 11.15 1.09
CA ALA A 13 -6.29 11.11 -0.04
C ALA A 13 -6.45 9.84 -0.88
N LEU A 14 -6.51 8.67 -0.23
CA LEU A 14 -6.69 7.39 -0.88
C LEU A 14 -8.07 7.26 -1.54
N ASP A 15 -9.10 7.87 -0.96
CA ASP A 15 -10.45 7.90 -1.53
C ASP A 15 -10.51 8.74 -2.81
N ALA A 16 -9.74 9.83 -2.86
CA ALA A 16 -9.54 10.62 -4.07
C ALA A 16 -8.63 9.93 -5.11
N GLY A 17 -8.27 8.66 -4.91
CA GLY A 17 -7.42 7.89 -5.83
C GLY A 17 -5.94 8.26 -5.82
N ARG A 18 -5.49 9.07 -4.85
CA ARG A 18 -4.09 9.49 -4.77
C ARG A 18 -3.20 8.38 -4.23
N ILE A 19 -2.01 8.25 -4.81
CA ILE A 19 -0.93 7.45 -4.26
C ILE A 19 -0.24 8.30 -3.18
N VAL A 20 -0.09 7.76 -1.98
CA VAL A 20 0.37 8.53 -0.82
C VAL A 20 1.70 7.96 -0.33
N PRO A 21 2.82 8.70 -0.46
CA PRO A 21 4.05 8.36 0.23
C PRO A 21 3.95 8.73 1.72
N LEU A 22 4.55 7.90 2.58
CA LEU A 22 4.61 8.05 4.03
C LEU A 22 6.00 7.66 4.52
N ALA A 23 6.44 8.26 5.62
CA ALA A 23 7.56 7.69 6.36
C ALA A 23 7.11 6.36 6.99
N ASP A 24 8.05 5.43 7.20
CA ASP A 24 7.74 4.16 7.87
C ASP A 24 7.21 4.38 9.30
N GLU A 25 7.66 5.44 9.97
CA GLU A 25 7.15 5.85 11.28
C GLU A 25 5.65 6.17 11.24
N ASP A 26 5.22 7.01 10.30
CA ASP A 26 3.81 7.35 10.11
C ASP A 26 2.98 6.10 9.75
N TRP A 27 3.53 5.21 8.93
CA TRP A 27 2.86 3.95 8.61
C TRP A 27 2.69 3.05 9.84
N ARG A 28 3.69 2.92 10.70
CA ARG A 28 3.60 2.11 11.93
C ARG A 28 2.47 2.57 12.84
N ASP A 29 2.23 3.88 12.91
CA ASP A 29 1.16 4.46 13.72
C ASP A 29 -0.23 4.21 13.09
N LEU A 30 -0.31 4.22 11.76
CA LEU A 30 -1.57 4.11 11.03
C LEU A 30 -1.98 2.66 10.70
N ARG A 31 -1.03 1.73 10.59
CA ARG A 31 -1.25 0.37 10.06
C ARG A 31 -2.30 -0.44 10.82
N ALA A 32 -2.53 -0.16 12.11
CA ALA A 32 -3.55 -0.83 12.91
C ALA A 32 -4.98 -0.59 12.38
N SER A 33 -5.19 0.48 11.61
CA SER A 33 -6.47 0.78 10.97
C SER A 33 -6.69 0.01 9.66
N PHE A 34 -5.65 -0.67 9.15
CA PHE A 34 -5.68 -1.48 7.95
C PHE A 34 -5.74 -2.96 8.33
N THR A 35 -6.38 -3.77 7.49
CA THR A 35 -6.34 -5.23 7.64
C THR A 35 -5.40 -5.80 6.61
N LEU A 36 -4.32 -6.42 7.06
CA LEU A 36 -3.43 -7.18 6.20
C LEU A 36 -4.18 -8.37 5.61
N VAL A 37 -4.11 -8.51 4.29
CA VAL A 37 -4.66 -9.64 3.53
C VAL A 37 -3.54 -10.55 3.07
N ASP A 38 -2.45 -9.96 2.59
CA ASP A 38 -1.29 -10.70 2.10
C ASP A 38 0.01 -9.92 2.35
N ASP A 39 1.09 -10.64 2.61
CA ASP A 39 2.45 -10.11 2.80
C ASP A 39 3.39 -10.83 1.83
N ILE A 40 3.76 -10.12 0.77
CA ILE A 40 4.49 -10.68 -0.37
C ILE A 40 5.91 -10.13 -0.35
N ASP A 41 6.87 -11.02 -0.13
CA ASP A 41 8.29 -10.73 -0.27
C ASP A 41 8.69 -10.87 -1.73
N THR A 42 9.12 -9.78 -2.35
CA THR A 42 9.59 -9.76 -3.75
C THR A 42 11.12 -9.84 -3.85
N GLY A 43 11.80 -10.15 -2.74
CA GLY A 43 13.25 -10.18 -2.65
C GLY A 43 13.84 -8.78 -2.80
N LEU A 44 14.60 -8.55 -3.87
CA LEU A 44 15.27 -7.26 -4.12
C LEU A 44 14.29 -6.11 -4.41
N GLY A 45 13.06 -6.43 -4.82
CA GLY A 45 11.99 -5.44 -5.03
C GLY A 45 11.39 -4.89 -3.75
N GLY A 46 11.77 -5.45 -2.59
CA GLY A 46 11.19 -5.11 -1.30
C GLY A 46 9.90 -5.88 -1.04
N ARG A 47 9.09 -5.36 -0.11
CA ARG A 47 7.86 -6.01 0.36
C ARG A 47 6.62 -5.31 -0.16
N ILE A 48 5.65 -6.11 -0.60
CA ILE A 48 4.32 -5.64 -1.01
C ILE A 48 3.30 -6.18 -0.02
N LEU A 49 2.56 -5.28 0.63
CA LEU A 49 1.44 -5.65 1.49
C LEU A 49 0.13 -5.40 0.76
N LEU A 50 -0.70 -6.42 0.64
CA LEU A 50 -2.09 -6.26 0.23
C LEU A 50 -2.94 -5.99 1.47
N VAL A 51 -3.66 -4.86 1.50
CA VAL A 51 -4.44 -4.46 2.67
C VAL A 51 -5.87 -4.05 2.32
N ARG A 52 -6.78 -4.25 3.28
CA ARG A 52 -8.09 -3.61 3.30
C ARG A 52 -7.97 -2.29 4.05
N ARG A 53 -8.25 -1.17 3.37
CA ARG A 53 -8.19 0.19 3.93
C ARG A 53 -9.55 0.68 4.42
N PRO A 54 -9.60 1.54 5.45
CA PRO A 54 -10.83 2.24 5.80
C PRO A 54 -11.27 3.19 4.67
N LEU A 55 -12.57 3.40 4.54
CA LEU A 55 -13.20 4.37 3.64
C LEU A 55 -13.87 5.49 4.46
N PRO A 56 -13.99 6.73 3.93
CA PRO A 56 -14.57 7.86 4.69
C PRO A 56 -16.00 7.59 5.18
N GLN A 57 -16.80 6.83 4.44
CA GLN A 57 -18.25 6.65 4.66
C GLN A 57 -18.63 5.34 5.35
N GLY A 58 -17.64 4.57 5.83
CA GLY A 58 -17.88 3.45 6.76
C GLY A 58 -18.41 2.13 6.19
N ARG A 59 -18.40 1.12 7.09
CA ARG A 59 -18.64 -0.34 6.99
C ARG A 59 -17.87 -1.13 5.93
N ARG A 60 -17.76 -0.64 4.69
CA ARG A 60 -16.97 -1.30 3.65
C ARG A 60 -15.52 -0.84 3.72
N LYS A 61 -14.61 -1.77 3.41
CA LYS A 61 -13.18 -1.47 3.25
C LYS A 61 -12.84 -1.38 1.77
N GLY A 62 -11.97 -0.43 1.43
CA GLY A 62 -11.34 -0.33 0.12
C GLY A 62 -10.14 -1.27 0.02
N TRP A 63 -9.59 -1.44 -1.16
CA TRP A 63 -8.33 -2.15 -1.37
C TRP A 63 -7.18 -1.15 -1.48
N ALA A 64 -5.99 -1.57 -1.04
CA ALA A 64 -4.76 -0.84 -1.29
C ALA A 64 -3.55 -1.79 -1.29
N LEU A 65 -2.48 -1.38 -1.97
CA LEU A 65 -1.14 -1.93 -1.75
C LEU A 65 -0.34 -0.96 -0.89
N VAL A 66 0.53 -1.52 -0.04
CA VAL A 66 1.61 -0.80 0.61
C VAL A 66 2.92 -1.35 0.09
N GLU A 67 3.69 -0.51 -0.58
CA GLU A 67 4.99 -0.84 -1.17
C GLU A 67 6.09 -0.14 -0.36
N GLU A 68 7.29 -0.71 -0.31
CA GLU A 68 8.49 -0.06 0.24
C GLU A 68 9.52 0.15 -0.89
N PRO A 69 9.40 1.23 -1.69
CA PRO A 69 10.31 1.46 -2.82
C PRO A 69 11.76 1.72 -2.37
N ARG A 70 11.94 2.20 -1.12
CA ARG A 70 13.24 2.45 -0.49
C ARG A 70 13.14 2.15 1.00
N PRO A 71 14.22 1.73 1.66
CA PRO A 71 14.22 1.50 3.10
C PRO A 71 13.68 2.71 3.87
N GLY A 72 12.64 2.51 4.68
CA GLY A 72 12.04 3.56 5.51
C GLY A 72 11.00 4.44 4.80
N GLU A 73 10.74 4.21 3.51
CA GLU A 73 9.70 4.92 2.75
C GLU A 73 8.57 3.95 2.39
N LYS A 74 7.33 4.27 2.80
CA LYS A 74 6.15 3.51 2.43
C LYS A 74 5.35 4.26 1.38
N VAL A 75 4.79 3.55 0.43
CA VAL A 75 3.87 4.10 -0.57
C VAL A 75 2.57 3.33 -0.53
N ILE A 76 1.47 4.03 -0.26
CA ILE A 76 0.13 3.44 -0.26
C ILE A 76 -0.58 3.79 -1.56
N ARG A 77 -0.99 2.76 -2.30
CA ARG A 77 -1.73 2.88 -3.56
C ARG A 77 -3.15 2.37 -3.37
N PRO A 78 -4.19 3.21 -3.52
CA PRO A 78 -5.56 2.75 -3.47
C PRO A 78 -5.90 1.92 -4.71
N LEU A 79 -6.76 0.94 -4.54
CA LEU A 79 -7.23 0.04 -5.59
C LEU A 79 -8.75 -0.10 -5.54
N ALA A 80 -9.34 -0.31 -6.71
CA ALA A 80 -10.79 -0.44 -6.86
C ALA A 80 -11.31 -1.73 -6.20
N ASP A 81 -10.66 -2.86 -6.46
CA ASP A 81 -11.08 -4.19 -6.01
C ASP A 81 -9.88 -5.13 -5.80
N GLU A 82 -10.17 -6.36 -5.36
CA GLU A 82 -9.17 -7.39 -5.10
C GLU A 82 -8.54 -7.90 -6.40
N ALA A 83 -9.33 -8.03 -7.46
CA ALA A 83 -8.86 -8.58 -8.73
C ALA A 83 -7.79 -7.66 -9.35
N GLY A 84 -8.05 -6.36 -9.38
CA GLY A 84 -7.08 -5.34 -9.78
C GLY A 84 -5.85 -5.30 -8.87
N ALA A 85 -6.02 -5.57 -7.57
CA ALA A 85 -4.90 -5.69 -6.64
C ALA A 85 -3.97 -6.86 -7.00
N ARG A 86 -4.55 -8.04 -7.22
CA ARG A 86 -3.82 -9.25 -7.57
C ARG A 86 -3.17 -9.16 -8.95
N ALA A 87 -3.85 -8.54 -9.92
CA ALA A 87 -3.29 -8.28 -11.23
C ALA A 87 -2.04 -7.38 -11.13
N LEU A 88 -2.11 -6.29 -10.36
CA LEU A 88 -0.96 -5.41 -10.16
C LEU A 88 0.20 -6.10 -9.44
N ILE A 89 -0.08 -6.95 -8.45
CA ILE A 89 0.96 -7.78 -7.79
C ILE A 89 1.63 -8.71 -8.80
N ALA A 90 0.85 -9.41 -9.64
CA ALA A 90 1.38 -10.30 -10.66
C ALA A 90 2.27 -9.55 -11.67
N ASP A 91 1.84 -8.37 -12.12
CA ASP A 91 2.63 -7.50 -13.00
C ASP A 91 3.96 -7.09 -12.35
N ARG A 92 3.96 -6.79 -11.03
CA ARG A 92 5.17 -6.47 -10.28
C ARG A 92 6.13 -7.64 -10.19
N LEU A 93 5.64 -8.82 -9.82
CA LEU A 93 6.45 -10.04 -9.73
C LEU A 93 7.09 -10.38 -11.09
N ALA A 94 6.29 -10.35 -12.17
CA ALA A 94 6.80 -10.58 -13.52
C ALA A 94 7.83 -9.53 -13.97
N ALA A 95 7.71 -8.28 -13.50
CA ALA A 95 8.73 -7.26 -13.79
C ALA A 95 10.06 -7.57 -13.10
N TYR A 96 10.04 -8.09 -11.87
CA TYR A 96 11.25 -8.48 -11.15
C TYR A 96 11.90 -9.75 -11.72
N GLU A 97 11.11 -10.75 -12.14
CA GLU A 97 11.62 -11.95 -12.81
C GLU A 97 12.40 -11.60 -14.09
N ARG A 98 11.87 -10.68 -14.92
CA ARG A 98 12.55 -10.22 -16.14
C ARG A 98 13.85 -9.46 -15.89
N MET A 99 14.04 -8.87 -14.70
CA MET A 99 15.32 -8.24 -14.33
C MET A 99 16.40 -9.29 -13.99
N TRP A 100 16.00 -10.53 -13.70
CA TRP A 100 16.91 -11.61 -13.35
C TRP A 100 17.28 -12.49 -14.56
N ASP A 101 16.37 -12.66 -15.52
CA ASP A 101 16.61 -13.42 -16.75
C ASP A 101 17.48 -12.69 -17.81
N GLY A 102 18.04 -11.52 -17.46
CA GLY A 102 18.82 -10.63 -18.34
C GLY A 102 20.30 -10.58 -18.04
#